data_AF-A0A212KID8-F1
#
_entry.id   AF-A0A212KID8-F1
#
_cell.length_a   1.000
_cell.length_b   1.000
_cell.length_c   1.000
_cell.angle_alpha   90.00
_cell.angle_beta   90.00
_cell.angle_gamma   90.00
#
_symmetry.space_group_name_H-M   'P 1'
#
loop_
_entity.id
_entity.type
_entity.pdbx_description
1 polymer ?
#
loop_
_entity_poly.entity_id
_entity_poly.type
_entity_poly.pdbx_seq_one_letter_code
_entity_poly.pdbx_strand_id
1 'polypeptide(L)'
;MRLEQEMWEALREICRREDMTVHELCSLIDDRRGLSSLTAATRVFILMYFRAAATDEGHATAGHGKRINAELLDRLGVSMGENRPAH
;
A
#
# COMPACT_ATOMS: atom_id res chain seq x y z
N MET A 1 -18.58 6.91 1.69
CA MET A 1 -17.10 6.89 1.79
C MET A 1 -16.53 8.15 1.14
N ARG A 2 -15.46 8.76 1.67
CA ARG A 2 -14.81 9.96 1.09
C ARG A 2 -13.34 9.69 0.71
N LEU A 3 -13.05 9.52 -0.57
CA LEU A 3 -11.69 9.32 -1.09
C LEU A 3 -11.25 10.50 -1.95
N GLU A 4 -9.95 10.71 -2.01
CA GLU A 4 -9.27 11.59 -2.97
C GLU A 4 -9.51 11.09 -4.40
N GLN A 5 -9.49 11.99 -5.38
CA GLN A 5 -9.74 11.66 -6.79
C GLN A 5 -8.79 10.55 -7.29
N GLU A 6 -7.50 10.67 -7.02
CA GLU A 6 -6.48 9.67 -7.38
C GLU A 6 -6.76 8.29 -6.78
N MET A 7 -7.24 8.25 -5.53
CA MET A 7 -7.59 6.99 -4.86
C MET A 7 -8.84 6.36 -5.49
N TRP A 8 -9.79 7.17 -5.96
CA TRP A 8 -10.93 6.65 -6.73
C TRP A 8 -10.51 6.07 -8.08
N GLU A 9 -9.54 6.68 -8.75
CA GLU A 9 -9.00 6.19 -10.02
C GLU A 9 -8.27 4.86 -9.82
N ALA A 10 -7.41 4.79 -8.82
CA ALA A 10 -6.73 3.57 -8.40
C ALA A 10 -7.73 2.46 -8.04
N LEU A 11 -8.78 2.76 -7.26
CA LEU A 11 -9.82 1.77 -6.92
C LEU A 11 -10.54 1.23 -8.16
N ARG A 12 -10.89 2.11 -9.12
CA ARG A 12 -11.53 1.71 -10.39
C ARG A 12 -10.58 0.88 -11.26
N GLU A 13 -9.29 1.17 -11.22
CA GLU A 13 -8.29 0.35 -11.91
C GLU A 13 -8.22 -1.06 -11.35
N ILE A 14 -8.19 -1.19 -10.02
CA ILE A 14 -8.24 -2.51 -9.35
C ILE A 14 -9.51 -3.25 -9.74
N CYS A 15 -10.67 -2.59 -9.67
CA CYS A 15 -11.96 -3.17 -10.05
C CYS A 15 -11.94 -3.73 -11.49
N ARG A 16 -11.36 -2.99 -12.45
CA ARG A 16 -11.23 -3.48 -13.84
C ARG A 16 -10.28 -4.68 -13.97
N ARG A 17 -9.21 -4.72 -13.18
CA ARG A 17 -8.22 -5.81 -13.22
C ARG A 17 -8.76 -7.10 -12.62
N GLU A 18 -9.55 -6.97 -11.57
CA GLU A 18 -10.11 -8.11 -10.81
C GLU A 18 -11.49 -8.54 -11.29
N ASP A 19 -12.01 -7.91 -12.36
CA ASP A 19 -13.39 -8.11 -12.86
C ASP A 19 -14.45 -7.96 -11.75
N MET A 20 -14.32 -6.89 -10.97
CA MET A 20 -15.20 -6.58 -9.84
C MET A 20 -15.83 -5.20 -10.00
N THR A 21 -17.02 -5.04 -9.45
CA THR A 21 -17.60 -3.71 -9.23
C THR A 21 -17.01 -3.04 -8.00
N VAL A 22 -17.07 -1.70 -7.94
CA VAL A 22 -16.69 -0.94 -6.75
C VAL A 22 -17.51 -1.37 -5.53
N HIS A 23 -18.77 -1.74 -5.73
CA HIS A 23 -19.63 -2.20 -4.64
C HIS A 23 -19.13 -3.53 -4.06
N GLU A 24 -18.88 -4.54 -4.89
CA GLU A 24 -18.37 -5.84 -4.45
C GLU A 24 -17.04 -5.71 -3.72
N LEU A 25 -16.12 -4.92 -4.28
CA LEU A 25 -14.82 -4.70 -3.65
C LEU A 25 -14.96 -3.96 -2.31
N CYS A 26 -15.81 -2.93 -2.22
CA CYS A 26 -16.07 -2.25 -0.96
C CYS A 26 -16.70 -3.18 0.07
N SER A 27 -17.61 -4.06 -0.33
CA SER A 27 -18.22 -5.07 0.57
C SER A 27 -17.16 -6.04 1.12
N LEU A 28 -16.26 -6.55 0.27
CA LEU A 28 -15.16 -7.42 0.72
C LEU A 28 -14.23 -6.72 1.74
N ILE A 29 -13.98 -5.42 1.54
CA ILE A 29 -13.19 -4.60 2.44
C ILE A 29 -13.97 -4.35 3.74
N ASP A 30 -15.26 -4.03 3.67
CA ASP A 30 -16.13 -3.78 4.82
C ASP A 30 -16.20 -5.01 5.74
N ASP A 31 -16.24 -6.21 5.18
CA ASP A 31 -16.24 -7.47 5.94
C ASP A 31 -14.92 -7.72 6.69
N ARG A 32 -13.80 -7.13 6.25
CA ARG A 32 -12.44 -7.41 6.75
C ARG A 32 -11.80 -6.24 7.50
N ARG A 33 -12.40 -5.05 7.47
CA ARG A 33 -11.78 -3.82 8.02
C ARG A 33 -11.71 -3.74 9.54
N GLY A 34 -12.37 -4.65 10.26
CA GLY A 34 -12.50 -4.60 11.72
C GLY A 34 -13.08 -3.26 12.18
N LEU A 35 -12.36 -2.58 13.08
CA LEU A 35 -12.80 -1.29 13.64
C LEU A 35 -12.46 -0.08 12.74
N SER A 36 -11.71 -0.26 11.65
CA SER A 36 -11.35 0.84 10.76
C SER A 36 -12.59 1.35 10.02
N SER A 37 -12.65 2.65 9.71
CA SER A 37 -13.67 3.15 8.78
C SER A 37 -13.49 2.52 7.39
N LEU A 38 -14.58 2.34 6.63
CA LEU A 38 -14.50 1.84 5.25
C LEU A 38 -13.55 2.69 4.41
N THR A 39 -13.57 4.01 4.58
CA THR A 39 -12.63 4.91 3.87
C THR A 39 -11.17 4.58 4.17
N ALA A 40 -10.81 4.45 5.46
CA ALA A 40 -9.43 4.15 5.84
C ALA A 40 -9.00 2.77 5.33
N ALA A 41 -9.87 1.77 5.46
CA ALA A 41 -9.62 0.41 4.99
C ALA A 41 -9.44 0.35 3.46
N THR A 42 -10.27 1.08 2.70
CA THR A 42 -10.14 1.15 1.24
C THR A 42 -8.82 1.80 0.82
N ARG A 43 -8.37 2.85 1.52
CA ARG A 43 -7.05 3.46 1.23
C ARG A 43 -5.91 2.47 1.43
N VAL A 44 -5.93 1.74 2.55
CA VAL A 44 -4.92 0.71 2.85
C VAL A 44 -5.00 -0.44 1.86
N PHE A 45 -6.20 -0.87 1.48
CA PHE A 45 -6.38 -1.91 0.48
C PHE A 45 -5.76 -1.54 -0.86
N ILE A 46 -6.03 -0.32 -1.38
CA ILE A 46 -5.45 0.18 -2.63
C ILE A 46 -3.92 0.15 -2.56
N LEU A 47 -3.34 0.68 -1.46
CA LEU A 47 -1.90 0.67 -1.25
C LEU A 47 -1.33 -0.76 -1.25
N MET A 48 -1.98 -1.68 -0.54
CA MET A 48 -1.51 -3.05 -0.42
C MET A 48 -1.62 -3.83 -1.73
N TYR A 49 -2.68 -3.58 -2.52
CA TYR A 49 -2.85 -4.18 -3.83
C TYR A 49 -1.67 -3.85 -4.76
N PHE A 50 -1.33 -2.56 -4.91
CA PHE A 50 -0.22 -2.16 -5.76
C PHE A 50 1.14 -2.52 -5.18
N ARG A 51 1.29 -2.51 -3.85
CA ARG A 51 2.52 -2.99 -3.19
C ARG A 51 2.77 -4.47 -3.44
N ALA A 52 1.74 -5.30 -3.46
CA ALA A 52 1.88 -6.73 -3.77
C ALA A 52 2.33 -6.97 -5.22
N ALA A 53 2.00 -6.07 -6.14
CA ALA A 53 2.45 -6.10 -7.53
C ALA A 53 3.83 -5.45 -7.75
N ALA A 54 4.35 -4.71 -6.77
CA ALA A 54 5.65 -4.04 -6.86
C ALA A 54 6.79 -5.03 -6.60
N THR A 55 7.35 -5.60 -7.66
CA THR A 55 8.48 -6.54 -7.60
C THR A 55 9.83 -5.84 -7.76
N ASP A 56 10.91 -6.45 -7.26
CA ASP A 56 12.28 -5.92 -7.43
C ASP A 56 12.65 -5.79 -8.93
N GLU A 57 12.27 -6.77 -9.75
CA GLU A 57 12.45 -6.71 -11.20
C GLU A 57 11.63 -5.56 -11.83
N GLY A 58 10.40 -5.35 -11.37
CA GLY A 58 9.55 -4.24 -11.80
C GLY A 58 10.18 -2.89 -11.47
N HIS A 59 10.70 -2.73 -10.25
CA HIS A 59 11.44 -1.54 -9.84
C HIS A 59 12.72 -1.32 -10.65
N ALA A 60 13.47 -2.38 -10.90
CA ALA A 60 14.69 -2.32 -11.71
C ALA A 60 14.40 -1.88 -13.15
N THR A 61 13.37 -2.47 -13.77
CA THR A 61 12.90 -2.14 -15.13
C THR A 61 12.40 -0.69 -15.22
N ALA A 62 11.65 -0.24 -14.22
CA ALA A 62 11.16 1.14 -14.14
C ALA A 62 12.26 2.16 -13.73
N GLY A 63 13.48 1.69 -13.42
CA GLY A 63 14.63 2.56 -13.12
C GLY A 63 14.59 3.24 -11.75
N HIS A 64 13.87 2.72 -10.77
CA HIS A 64 13.78 3.29 -9.42
C HIS A 64 14.04 2.27 -8.31
N GLY A 65 13.91 2.67 -7.03
CA GLY A 65 14.21 1.80 -5.87
C GLY A 65 15.69 1.70 -5.49
N LYS A 66 16.60 2.25 -6.31
CA LYS A 66 18.06 2.18 -6.11
C LYS A 66 18.64 3.31 -5.24
N ARG A 67 17.83 4.31 -4.88
CA ARG A 67 18.30 5.56 -4.24
C ARG A 67 18.17 5.61 -2.72
N ILE A 68 17.41 4.69 -2.11
CA ILE A 68 17.40 4.54 -0.65
C ILE A 68 18.41 3.43 -0.32
N ASN A 69 19.69 3.80 -0.30
CA ASN A 69 20.75 2.92 0.16
C ASN A 69 20.72 2.88 1.69
N ALA A 70 20.84 1.70 2.30
CA ALA A 70 21.04 1.53 3.74
C ALA A 70 22.17 2.44 4.26
N GLU A 71 23.21 2.62 3.46
CA GLU A 71 24.35 3.50 3.75
C GLU A 71 23.95 4.99 3.84
N LEU A 72 22.92 5.44 3.11
CA LEU A 72 22.40 6.80 3.21
C LEU A 72 21.53 6.96 4.47
N LEU A 73 20.76 5.92 4.84
CA LEU A 73 19.94 5.90 6.06
C LEU A 73 20.81 5.85 7.33
N ASP A 74 21.87 5.03 7.32
CA ASP A 74 22.89 4.96 8.37
C ASP A 74 23.59 6.32 8.54
N ARG A 75 23.97 6.97 7.43
CA ARG A 75 24.58 8.31 7.45
C ARG A 75 23.64 9.42 7.92
N LEU A 76 22.33 9.26 7.73
CA LEU A 76 21.32 10.21 8.19
C LEU A 76 20.89 9.96 9.64
N GLY A 77 21.48 8.97 10.33
CA GLY A 77 21.18 8.66 11.73
C GLY A 77 19.76 8.13 11.95
N VAL A 78 19.08 7.68 10.89
CA VAL A 78 17.77 7.03 10.98
C VAL A 78 18.01 5.56 11.32
N SER A 79 18.46 5.32 12.55
CA SER A 79 18.56 3.97 13.09
C SER A 79 17.16 3.37 13.11
N MET A 80 16.94 2.30 12.34
CA MET A 80 15.80 1.43 12.56
C MET A 80 16.04 0.84 13.96
N GLY A 81 15.33 1.40 14.95
CA GLY A 81 15.60 1.17 16.36
C GLY A 81 15.80 -0.31 16.65
N GLU A 82 16.96 -0.63 17.23
CA GLU A 82 17.28 -1.96 17.73
C GLU A 82 16.14 -2.43 18.63
N ASN A 83 15.61 -3.60 18.29
CA ASN A 83 14.69 -4.37 19.11
C ASN A 83 15.38 -4.69 20.44
N ARG A 84 15.17 -3.87 21.47
CA ARG A 84 15.57 -4.24 22.84
C ARG A 84 14.59 -5.30 23.35
N PRO A 85 15.05 -6.51 23.74
CA PRO A 85 14.18 -7.45 24.40
C PRO A 85 13.73 -6.86 25.75
N ALA A 86 12.45 -7.02 26.03
CA ALA A 86 11.84 -6.63 27.29
C ALA A 86 12.48 -7.40 28.46
N HIS A 87 12.88 -6.66 29.49
CA HIS A 87 13.02 -7.18 30.85
C HIS A 87 11.85 -6.66 31.68
#